data_AF-A0A938F4W4-F1
#
_entry.id   AF-A0A938F4W4-F1
#
_cell.length_a   1.000
_cell.length_b   1.000
_cell.length_c   1.000
_cell.angle_alpha   90.00
_cell.angle_beta   90.00
_cell.angle_gamma   90.00
#
_symmetry.space_group_name_H-M   'P 1'
#
loop_
_entity.id
_entity.type
_entity.pdbx_description
1 polymer ?
#
loop_
_entity_poly.entity_id
_entity_poly.type
_entity_poly.pdbx_seq_one_letter_code
_entity_poly.pdbx_strand_id
1 'polypeptide(L)'
;MAIPDEGTKVAEKAPSPGKGSDYSPADDPETTRDLTVTLAAFGTLLAAGAATSTSGPATGGASGGRLSTLATKRLKPRATARKGIGDAGSLWRRPGTGRVDAAFSRVPARVSPYSTVVARVLIDGSWARAMTGSMSTLLWPIAAVVGVLWGLDVGDSVGLPAGWLLVLALVLGVLDSLAGGIVSLALTVVAFSSGAVTEWSDVRTLLGTWILLLSPALVSNVIRPLRRVQHDVEAGLRERIFDYVMAPVGVAFAIEAMTEALNGLSGTVIADGSDLTLVKWTVWIAMIARLALEDLAVHLFPERSRAVQPPRLPRQTKFWGMFGAALRFALYLFVAEPFFGLGWATVFSAILLTIPFAIKPWEDDLPNNAVLWKWLPRGFLRFAILVVLGGWLGVALLGDSPTADTVRAMTPWLFLPSALFGITEYFGRSGEPWPDSRVKRWGGTVLWGLVVLVLAGVIDPF
;
A
#
# COMPACT_ATOMS: atom_id res chain seq x y z
N MET A 1 64.16 27.94 -15.33
CA MET A 1 62.79 28.48 -15.38
C MET A 1 61.95 27.42 -16.07
N ALA A 2 61.35 26.53 -15.27
CA ALA A 2 60.60 25.38 -15.75
C ALA A 2 59.13 25.79 -15.93
N ILE A 3 58.58 25.56 -17.12
CA ILE A 3 57.17 25.79 -17.46
C ILE A 3 56.41 24.51 -17.10
N PRO A 4 55.34 24.55 -16.29
CA PRO A 4 54.64 23.36 -15.82
C PRO A 4 53.58 22.83 -16.79
N ASP A 5 53.34 21.52 -16.68
CA ASP A 5 52.36 20.67 -17.38
C ASP A 5 50.95 21.27 -17.49
N GLU A 6 50.41 21.29 -18.71
CA GLU A 6 48.97 21.42 -18.96
C GLU A 6 48.28 20.10 -18.61
N GLY A 7 47.69 20.06 -17.42
CA GLY A 7 46.79 19.00 -16.99
C GLY A 7 45.60 18.87 -17.96
N THR A 8 45.48 17.69 -18.54
CA THR A 8 44.32 17.20 -19.28
C THR A 8 43.04 17.39 -18.46
N LYS A 9 42.26 18.41 -18.83
CA LYS A 9 40.86 18.53 -18.41
C LYS A 9 40.10 17.36 -19.03
N VAL A 10 39.81 16.35 -18.21
CA VAL A 10 38.84 15.31 -18.53
C VAL A 10 37.52 16.02 -18.79
N ALA A 11 37.03 15.92 -20.02
CA ALA A 11 35.76 16.48 -20.43
C ALA A 11 34.65 15.87 -19.55
N GLU A 12 34.05 16.69 -18.70
CA GLU A 12 32.82 16.39 -18.00
C GLU A 12 31.75 16.09 -19.06
N LYS A 13 31.35 14.83 -19.12
CA LYS A 13 30.36 14.33 -20.06
C LYS A 13 29.04 15.01 -19.74
N ALA A 14 28.55 15.87 -20.64
CA ALA A 14 27.25 16.52 -20.51
C ALA A 14 26.15 15.47 -20.18
N PRO A 15 25.21 15.81 -19.28
CA PRO A 15 24.16 14.87 -18.88
C PRO A 15 23.35 14.42 -20.10
N SER A 16 23.11 13.11 -20.17
CA SER A 16 22.21 12.50 -21.13
C SER A 16 20.82 13.13 -21.00
N PRO A 17 20.14 13.50 -22.10
CA PRO A 17 18.78 14.02 -22.01
C PRO A 17 17.90 12.94 -21.35
N GLY A 18 17.33 13.25 -20.18
CA GLY A 18 16.42 12.35 -19.44
C GLY A 18 16.96 11.75 -18.14
N LYS A 19 18.23 11.97 -17.75
CA LYS A 19 18.72 11.69 -16.39
C LYS A 19 18.67 13.00 -15.58
N GLY A 20 17.91 13.02 -14.49
CA GLY A 20 17.90 14.14 -13.53
C GLY A 20 19.28 14.34 -12.89
N SER A 21 19.44 15.42 -12.11
CA SER A 21 20.68 15.62 -11.36
C SER A 21 20.93 14.44 -10.41
N ASP A 22 22.20 14.11 -10.21
CA ASP A 22 22.60 13.06 -9.26
C ASP A 22 22.01 13.32 -7.88
N TYR A 23 21.52 12.27 -7.23
CA TYR A 23 20.88 12.33 -5.92
C TYR A 23 21.35 11.18 -5.04
N SER A 24 21.79 11.50 -3.84
CA SER A 24 22.21 10.54 -2.83
C SER A 24 21.45 10.82 -1.54
N PRO A 25 20.66 9.87 -1.02
CA PRO A 25 19.97 10.03 0.26
C PRO A 25 20.92 10.33 1.43
N ALA A 26 22.19 9.95 1.32
CA ALA A 26 23.18 10.26 2.36
C ALA A 26 23.47 11.77 2.45
N ASP A 27 23.29 12.51 1.38
CA ASP A 27 23.52 13.95 1.33
C ASP A 27 22.27 14.75 1.75
N ASP A 28 21.13 14.06 1.87
CA ASP A 28 19.85 14.61 2.35
C ASP A 28 19.30 13.80 3.55
N PRO A 29 19.89 13.97 4.75
CA PRO A 29 19.51 13.21 5.93
C PRO A 29 18.14 13.62 6.51
N GLU A 30 17.67 14.84 6.24
CA GLU A 30 16.35 15.31 6.67
C GLU A 30 15.24 14.59 5.91
N THR A 31 15.30 14.60 4.58
CA THR A 31 14.35 13.85 3.74
C THR A 31 14.42 12.35 4.05
N THR A 32 15.62 11.80 4.25
CA THR A 32 15.79 10.38 4.60
C THR A 32 15.16 10.04 5.96
N ARG A 33 15.28 10.92 6.97
CA ARG A 33 14.57 10.76 8.25
C ARG A 33 13.07 10.73 8.05
N ASP A 34 12.53 11.70 7.34
CA ASP A 34 11.08 11.88 7.19
C ASP A 34 10.45 10.73 6.39
N LEU A 35 11.15 10.25 5.35
CA LEU A 35 10.81 9.02 4.64
C LEU A 35 10.85 7.80 5.55
N THR A 36 11.86 7.68 6.41
CA THR A 36 11.98 6.54 7.34
C THR A 36 10.85 6.52 8.36
N VAL A 37 10.51 7.68 8.94
CA VAL A 37 9.39 7.84 9.87
C VAL A 37 8.08 7.47 9.19
N THR A 38 7.87 7.97 7.97
CA THR A 38 6.67 7.68 7.18
C THR A 38 6.58 6.20 6.83
N LEU A 39 7.66 5.59 6.35
CA LEU A 39 7.74 4.16 6.05
C LEU A 39 7.56 3.30 7.31
N ALA A 40 8.03 3.73 8.48
CA ALA A 40 7.79 3.01 9.73
C ALA A 40 6.29 3.02 10.06
N ALA A 41 5.61 4.15 9.92
CA ALA A 41 4.17 4.26 10.17
C ALA A 41 3.33 3.44 9.17
N PHE A 42 3.66 3.52 7.87
CA PHE A 42 2.93 2.83 6.81
C PHE A 42 3.36 1.38 6.59
N GLY A 43 4.57 0.99 7.00
CA GLY A 43 5.12 -0.35 6.79
C GLY A 43 4.26 -1.46 7.38
N THR A 44 3.62 -1.17 8.52
CA THR A 44 2.67 -2.11 9.13
C THR A 44 1.31 -2.16 8.44
N LEU A 45 0.87 -1.07 7.81
CA LEU A 45 -0.36 -1.03 7.01
C LEU A 45 -0.18 -1.79 5.70
N LEU A 46 0.96 -1.60 5.02
CA LEU A 46 1.37 -2.37 3.85
C LEU A 46 1.48 -3.87 4.19
N ALA A 47 2.02 -4.18 5.38
CA ALA A 47 2.09 -5.54 5.91
C ALA A 47 0.71 -6.14 6.22
N ALA A 48 -0.16 -5.41 6.89
CA ALA A 48 -1.52 -5.84 7.21
C ALA A 48 -2.39 -5.97 5.95
N GLY A 49 -2.12 -5.15 4.92
CA GLY A 49 -2.72 -5.29 3.59
C GLY A 49 -2.35 -6.61 2.92
N ALA A 50 -1.09 -7.01 3.01
CA ALA A 50 -0.64 -8.33 2.53
C ALA A 50 -1.09 -9.48 3.45
N ALA A 51 -1.36 -9.23 4.73
CA ALA A 51 -1.55 -10.28 5.73
C ALA A 51 -3.01 -10.78 5.88
N THR A 52 -4.00 -10.00 5.46
CA THR A 52 -5.41 -10.21 5.83
C THR A 52 -6.15 -11.14 4.87
N SER A 53 -5.94 -12.45 5.02
CA SER A 53 -6.61 -13.48 4.21
C SER A 53 -7.33 -14.54 5.05
N THR A 54 -8.27 -14.16 5.91
CA THR A 54 -9.26 -15.11 6.49
C THR A 54 -10.38 -14.39 7.25
N SER A 55 -11.61 -14.33 6.72
CA SER A 55 -12.82 -14.52 7.54
C SER A 55 -14.07 -14.77 6.68
N GLY A 56 -14.91 -15.68 7.15
CA GLY A 56 -16.30 -15.86 6.74
C GLY A 56 -17.14 -16.18 7.97
N PRO A 57 -18.47 -16.00 7.92
CA PRO A 57 -19.34 -16.21 9.08
C PRO A 57 -19.49 -17.70 9.39
N ALA A 58 -19.50 -18.03 10.68
CA ALA A 58 -19.88 -19.34 11.20
C ALA A 58 -21.36 -19.31 11.59
N THR A 59 -22.14 -20.22 11.01
CA THR A 59 -23.42 -20.66 11.53
C THR A 59 -23.15 -21.76 12.56
N GLY A 60 -23.46 -21.51 13.84
CA GLY A 60 -23.57 -22.50 14.91
C GLY A 60 -22.26 -23.04 15.51
N GLY A 61 -22.08 -22.87 16.82
CA GLY A 61 -21.15 -23.66 17.66
C GLY A 61 -19.83 -22.98 18.05
N ALA A 62 -19.73 -22.60 19.32
CA ALA A 62 -18.53 -22.39 20.16
C ALA A 62 -17.17 -22.02 19.51
N SER A 63 -16.91 -20.70 19.53
CA SER A 63 -15.64 -20.00 19.81
C SER A 63 -14.30 -20.54 19.26
N GLY A 64 -13.94 -20.07 18.08
CA GLY A 64 -12.57 -20.01 17.56
C GLY A 64 -12.38 -18.74 16.72
N GLY A 65 -12.36 -17.57 17.37
CA GLY A 65 -12.25 -16.28 16.71
C GLY A 65 -10.80 -16.02 16.26
N ARG A 66 -10.60 -15.81 14.95
CA ARG A 66 -9.31 -15.55 14.31
C ARG A 66 -9.23 -14.09 13.85
N LEU A 67 -8.02 -13.54 13.86
CA LEU A 67 -7.60 -12.16 13.58
C LEU A 67 -8.68 -11.22 13.05
N SER A 68 -9.18 -10.40 13.95
CA SER A 68 -9.81 -9.14 13.59
C SER A 68 -8.76 -8.05 13.40
N THR A 69 -8.06 -8.10 12.28
CA THR A 69 -7.58 -6.90 11.61
C THR A 69 -8.17 -6.92 10.22
N LEU A 70 -9.34 -6.30 10.11
CA LEU A 70 -9.88 -5.76 8.86
C LEU A 70 -9.75 -6.72 7.67
N ALA A 71 -10.07 -7.99 7.93
CA ALA A 71 -10.50 -8.90 6.90
C ALA A 71 -11.51 -8.14 6.05
N THR A 72 -11.32 -8.16 4.74
CA THR A 72 -12.32 -7.78 3.75
C THR A 72 -13.64 -8.41 4.19
N LYS A 73 -14.43 -7.65 4.93
CA LYS A 73 -15.60 -8.15 5.62
C LYS A 73 -16.51 -8.54 4.47
N ARG A 74 -16.62 -9.85 4.21
CA ARG A 74 -17.62 -10.35 3.27
C ARG A 74 -18.90 -9.62 3.62
N LEU A 75 -19.55 -9.03 2.62
CA LEU A 75 -20.82 -8.37 2.88
C LEU A 75 -21.69 -9.40 3.59
N LYS A 76 -21.98 -9.17 4.88
CA LYS A 76 -22.82 -10.10 5.63
C LYS A 76 -24.12 -10.20 4.83
N PRO A 77 -24.63 -11.42 4.57
CA PRO A 77 -25.91 -11.55 3.92
C PRO A 77 -26.93 -10.87 4.83
N ARG A 78 -27.39 -9.67 4.42
CA ARG A 78 -28.67 -9.16 4.88
C ARG A 78 -29.66 -10.24 4.45
N ALA A 79 -30.34 -10.86 5.41
CA ALA A 79 -31.35 -11.90 5.20
C ALA A 79 -32.46 -11.46 4.23
N THR A 80 -32.47 -10.18 3.84
CA THR A 80 -33.45 -9.52 2.98
C THR A 80 -32.82 -8.46 2.05
N ALA A 81 -31.61 -8.67 1.50
CA ALA A 81 -31.18 -7.75 0.43
C ALA A 81 -32.06 -7.98 -0.80
N ARG A 82 -32.97 -7.05 -1.02
CA ARG A 82 -33.75 -6.92 -2.25
C ARG A 82 -32.77 -6.75 -3.42
N LYS A 83 -33.10 -7.38 -4.55
CA LYS A 83 -32.46 -7.15 -5.84
C LYS A 83 -32.34 -5.64 -6.09
N GLY A 84 -31.12 -5.15 -6.31
CA GLY A 84 -30.92 -3.74 -6.62
C GLY A 84 -31.34 -3.42 -8.06
N ILE A 85 -31.51 -2.13 -8.34
CA ILE A 85 -31.88 -1.65 -9.68
C ILE A 85 -30.82 -2.07 -10.72
N GLY A 86 -29.54 -2.02 -10.34
CA GLY A 86 -28.41 -2.46 -11.17
C GLY A 86 -28.38 -3.97 -11.41
N ASP A 87 -28.76 -4.79 -10.43
CA ASP A 87 -28.86 -6.25 -10.61
C ASP A 87 -29.91 -6.62 -11.68
N ALA A 88 -30.98 -5.82 -11.79
CA ALA A 88 -31.98 -5.94 -12.84
C ALA A 88 -31.51 -5.39 -14.21
N GLY A 89 -30.42 -4.63 -14.27
CA GLY A 89 -29.89 -4.03 -15.50
C GLY A 89 -29.09 -5.00 -16.39
N SER A 90 -28.85 -4.60 -17.64
CA SER A 90 -28.09 -5.37 -18.64
C SER A 90 -26.57 -5.17 -18.54
N LEU A 91 -26.11 -4.16 -17.79
CA LEU A 91 -24.71 -3.72 -17.77
C LEU A 91 -23.73 -4.84 -17.38
N TRP A 92 -24.07 -5.65 -16.37
CA TRP A 92 -23.25 -6.79 -15.94
C TRP A 92 -23.47 -8.06 -16.80
N ARG A 93 -24.59 -8.15 -17.53
CA ARG A 93 -24.99 -9.32 -18.35
C ARG A 93 -24.35 -9.33 -19.74
N ARG A 94 -23.17 -8.72 -19.88
CA ARG A 94 -22.39 -8.71 -21.11
C ARG A 94 -21.84 -10.11 -21.44
N PRO A 95 -21.57 -10.40 -22.73
CA PRO A 95 -21.03 -11.69 -23.12
C PRO A 95 -19.69 -11.96 -22.43
N GLY A 96 -19.51 -13.19 -21.96
CA GLY A 96 -18.28 -13.60 -21.28
C GLY A 96 -18.23 -13.34 -19.77
N THR A 97 -19.20 -12.64 -19.16
CA THR A 97 -19.20 -12.38 -17.70
C THR A 97 -19.08 -13.67 -16.88
N GLY A 98 -19.80 -14.73 -17.26
CA GLY A 98 -19.71 -16.02 -16.55
C GLY A 98 -18.32 -16.66 -16.61
N ARG A 99 -17.58 -16.50 -17.72
CA ARG A 99 -16.21 -17.00 -17.85
C ARG A 99 -15.23 -16.19 -17.00
N VAL A 100 -15.37 -14.86 -17.01
CA VAL A 100 -14.56 -13.96 -16.17
C VAL A 100 -14.82 -14.24 -14.69
N ASP A 101 -16.08 -14.34 -14.26
CA ASP A 101 -16.43 -14.67 -12.87
C ASP A 101 -15.88 -16.04 -12.46
N ALA A 102 -15.93 -17.04 -13.34
CA ALA A 102 -15.35 -18.35 -13.10
C ALA A 102 -13.81 -18.32 -13.00
N ALA A 103 -13.14 -17.54 -13.85
CA ALA A 103 -11.70 -17.37 -13.78
C ALA A 103 -11.28 -16.71 -12.47
N PHE A 104 -11.96 -15.62 -12.09
CA PHE A 104 -11.65 -14.86 -10.88
C PHE A 104 -12.12 -15.49 -9.56
N SER A 105 -12.90 -16.58 -9.62
CA SER A 105 -13.13 -17.44 -8.46
C SER A 105 -12.09 -18.55 -8.34
N ARG A 106 -11.60 -19.08 -9.48
CA ARG A 106 -10.64 -20.20 -9.52
C ARG A 106 -9.18 -19.77 -9.38
N VAL A 107 -8.74 -18.75 -10.12
CA VAL A 107 -7.34 -18.33 -10.17
C VAL A 107 -6.85 -17.84 -8.80
N PRO A 108 -7.56 -16.92 -8.09
CA PRO A 108 -7.11 -16.51 -6.77
C PRO A 108 -7.05 -17.68 -5.77
N ALA A 109 -7.99 -18.63 -5.85
CA ALA A 109 -7.99 -19.82 -5.00
C ALA A 109 -6.82 -20.77 -5.28
N ARG A 110 -6.35 -20.85 -6.54
CA ARG A 110 -5.16 -21.63 -6.91
C ARG A 110 -3.85 -20.95 -6.51
N VAL A 111 -3.81 -19.62 -6.55
CA VAL A 111 -2.60 -18.83 -6.28
C VAL A 111 -2.41 -18.56 -4.79
N SER A 112 -3.48 -18.47 -4.00
CA SER A 112 -3.39 -18.12 -2.58
C SER A 112 -2.54 -19.05 -1.70
N PRO A 113 -2.40 -20.37 -1.98
CA PRO A 113 -1.44 -21.23 -1.27
C PRO A 113 0.02 -20.79 -1.43
N TYR A 114 0.36 -20.14 -2.55
CA TYR A 114 1.71 -19.70 -2.90
C TYR A 114 1.94 -18.25 -2.52
N SER A 115 1.03 -17.35 -2.93
CA SER A 115 1.12 -15.91 -2.65
C SER A 115 -0.25 -15.31 -2.33
N THR A 116 -0.39 -14.87 -1.09
CA THR A 116 -1.57 -14.15 -0.60
C THR A 116 -1.69 -12.76 -1.23
N VAL A 117 -0.56 -12.10 -1.50
CA VAL A 117 -0.51 -10.78 -2.15
C VAL A 117 -1.08 -10.85 -3.55
N VAL A 118 -0.61 -11.81 -4.37
CA VAL A 118 -1.09 -11.96 -5.75
C VAL A 118 -2.58 -12.28 -5.78
N ALA A 119 -3.05 -13.15 -4.88
CA ALA A 119 -4.49 -13.44 -4.80
C ALA A 119 -5.31 -12.18 -4.46
N ARG A 120 -4.79 -11.29 -3.60
CA ARG A 120 -5.45 -10.02 -3.24
C ARG A 120 -5.51 -9.05 -4.42
N VAL A 121 -4.40 -8.93 -5.14
CA VAL A 121 -4.33 -8.10 -6.36
C VAL A 121 -5.39 -8.49 -7.38
N LEU A 122 -5.55 -9.80 -7.62
CA LEU A 122 -6.55 -10.33 -8.55
C LEU A 122 -8.00 -10.09 -8.08
N ILE A 123 -8.25 -9.94 -6.78
CA ILE A 123 -9.60 -9.83 -6.23
C ILE A 123 -10.08 -8.39 -6.14
N ASP A 124 -9.16 -7.42 -6.06
CA ASP A 124 -9.44 -6.02 -5.74
C ASP A 124 -10.55 -5.42 -6.63
N GLY A 125 -10.44 -5.56 -7.96
CA GLY A 125 -11.45 -5.11 -8.95
C GLY A 125 -12.81 -5.84 -8.93
N SER A 126 -13.17 -6.57 -7.87
CA SER A 126 -14.47 -7.25 -7.74
C SER A 126 -15.68 -6.31 -7.76
N TRP A 127 -15.53 -5.07 -7.30
CA TRP A 127 -16.58 -4.05 -7.33
C TRP A 127 -16.91 -3.61 -8.77
N ALA A 128 -15.88 -3.37 -9.59
CA ALA A 128 -16.05 -3.04 -11.00
C ALA A 128 -16.68 -4.21 -11.77
N ARG A 129 -16.20 -5.43 -11.51
CA ARG A 129 -16.80 -6.67 -12.07
C ARG A 129 -18.27 -6.86 -11.66
N ALA A 130 -18.65 -6.47 -10.45
CA ALA A 130 -20.04 -6.55 -10.02
C ALA A 130 -20.96 -5.64 -10.84
N MET A 131 -20.49 -4.43 -11.19
CA MET A 131 -21.28 -3.46 -11.96
C MET A 131 -21.29 -3.72 -13.46
N THR A 132 -20.13 -4.03 -14.05
CA THR A 132 -19.94 -4.06 -15.52
C THR A 132 -19.68 -5.46 -16.08
N GLY A 133 -19.58 -6.49 -15.24
CA GLY A 133 -19.33 -7.86 -15.67
C GLY A 133 -17.99 -7.99 -16.39
N SER A 134 -17.98 -8.64 -17.56
CA SER A 134 -16.77 -8.81 -18.38
C SER A 134 -16.17 -7.49 -18.89
N MET A 135 -16.93 -6.39 -18.99
CA MET A 135 -16.37 -5.12 -19.48
C MET A 135 -15.32 -4.52 -18.54
N SER A 136 -15.34 -4.88 -17.25
CA SER A 136 -14.29 -4.49 -16.30
C SER A 136 -12.89 -4.91 -16.73
N THR A 137 -12.76 -5.98 -17.54
CA THR A 137 -11.45 -6.44 -18.02
C THR A 137 -10.85 -5.53 -19.08
N LEU A 138 -11.60 -4.54 -19.60
CA LEU A 138 -11.08 -3.52 -20.51
C LEU A 138 -10.08 -2.58 -19.82
N LEU A 139 -10.10 -2.49 -18.49
CA LEU A 139 -9.11 -1.73 -17.73
C LEU A 139 -7.69 -2.28 -17.95
N TRP A 140 -7.54 -3.57 -18.21
CA TRP A 140 -6.23 -4.23 -18.33
C TRP A 140 -5.50 -3.95 -19.65
N PRO A 141 -6.12 -4.05 -20.85
CA PRO A 141 -5.46 -3.61 -22.06
C PRO A 141 -5.19 -2.10 -22.04
N ILE A 142 -6.06 -1.29 -21.43
CA ILE A 142 -5.79 0.15 -21.23
C ILE A 142 -4.55 0.33 -20.36
N ALA A 143 -4.46 -0.37 -19.22
CA ALA A 143 -3.29 -0.35 -18.35
C ALA A 143 -2.00 -0.79 -19.07
N ALA A 144 -2.08 -1.83 -19.90
CA ALA A 144 -0.93 -2.28 -20.68
C ALA A 144 -0.46 -1.20 -21.66
N VAL A 145 -1.39 -0.54 -22.38
CA VAL A 145 -1.06 0.57 -23.28
C VAL A 145 -0.43 1.72 -22.51
N VAL A 146 -0.97 2.08 -21.33
CA VAL A 146 -0.42 3.15 -20.50
C VAL A 146 1.00 2.82 -20.02
N GLY A 147 1.27 1.57 -19.62
CA GLY A 147 2.63 1.15 -19.25
C GLY A 147 3.61 1.16 -20.41
N VAL A 148 3.16 0.80 -21.63
CA VAL A 148 3.98 0.93 -22.84
C VAL A 148 4.27 2.40 -23.14
N LEU A 149 3.25 3.26 -23.11
CA LEU A 149 3.41 4.70 -23.36
C LEU A 149 4.33 5.35 -22.33
N TRP A 150 4.25 4.97 -21.06
CA TRP A 150 5.20 5.41 -20.03
C TRP A 150 6.62 5.04 -20.44
N GLY A 151 6.89 3.77 -20.76
CA GLY A 151 8.26 3.35 -21.13
C GLY A 151 8.79 4.06 -22.38
N LEU A 152 7.92 4.32 -23.37
CA LEU A 152 8.28 5.06 -24.57
C LEU A 152 8.54 6.55 -24.32
N ASP A 153 7.82 7.15 -23.38
CA ASP A 153 7.94 8.57 -23.02
C ASP A 153 9.23 8.86 -22.26
N VAL A 154 9.63 7.96 -21.36
CA VAL A 154 10.90 8.07 -20.61
C VAL A 154 12.11 7.71 -21.48
N GLY A 155 11.93 6.81 -22.46
CA GLY A 155 12.96 6.48 -23.45
C GLY A 155 14.06 5.56 -22.90
N ASP A 156 15.30 6.06 -22.87
CA ASP A 156 16.50 5.28 -22.52
C ASP A 156 16.85 5.33 -21.02
N SER A 157 16.00 5.92 -20.19
CA SER A 157 16.16 5.95 -18.73
C SER A 157 14.99 5.28 -18.01
N VAL A 158 15.12 5.10 -16.70
CA VAL A 158 14.02 4.68 -15.82
C VAL A 158 13.66 5.84 -14.90
N GLY A 159 12.42 6.34 -15.02
CA GLY A 159 11.96 7.52 -14.30
C GLY A 159 10.45 7.72 -14.39
N LEU A 160 9.99 8.89 -13.95
CA LEU A 160 8.60 9.30 -14.11
C LEU A 160 8.33 9.79 -15.54
N PRO A 161 7.15 9.51 -16.10
CA PRO A 161 6.76 9.97 -17.42
C PRO A 161 6.16 11.38 -17.31
N ALA A 162 5.73 11.94 -18.43
CA ALA A 162 4.92 13.15 -18.46
C ALA A 162 3.74 13.07 -17.48
N GLY A 163 3.46 14.19 -16.78
CA GLY A 163 2.50 14.22 -15.68
C GLY A 163 1.11 13.65 -15.99
N TRP A 164 0.62 13.80 -17.23
CA TRP A 164 -0.67 13.22 -17.63
C TRP A 164 -0.65 11.69 -17.71
N LEU A 165 0.47 11.08 -18.13
CA LEU A 165 0.66 9.63 -18.13
C LEU A 165 0.78 9.11 -16.69
N LEU A 166 1.52 9.84 -15.84
CA LEU A 166 1.64 9.54 -14.42
C LEU A 166 0.26 9.55 -13.75
N VAL A 167 -0.55 10.58 -13.99
CA VAL A 167 -1.92 10.69 -13.49
C VAL A 167 -2.76 9.49 -13.93
N LEU A 168 -2.71 9.13 -15.22
CA LEU A 168 -3.51 8.02 -15.75
C LEU A 168 -3.09 6.68 -15.13
N ALA A 169 -1.79 6.43 -14.99
CA ALA A 169 -1.26 5.24 -14.34
C ALA A 169 -1.67 5.15 -12.87
N LEU A 170 -1.57 6.25 -12.12
CA LEU A 170 -1.98 6.32 -10.71
C LEU A 170 -3.48 6.09 -10.56
N VAL A 171 -4.32 6.70 -11.40
CA VAL A 171 -5.77 6.48 -11.38
C VAL A 171 -6.10 5.01 -11.62
N LEU A 172 -5.45 4.36 -12.59
CA LEU A 172 -5.65 2.94 -12.85
C LEU A 172 -5.23 2.06 -11.66
N GLY A 173 -4.06 2.32 -11.06
CA GLY A 173 -3.58 1.59 -9.89
C GLY A 173 -4.43 1.81 -8.64
N VAL A 174 -4.99 3.02 -8.47
CA VAL A 174 -5.96 3.32 -7.42
C VAL A 174 -7.26 2.54 -7.64
N LEU A 175 -7.81 2.52 -8.85
CA LEU A 175 -9.09 1.87 -9.15
C LEU A 175 -9.02 0.34 -9.06
N ASP A 176 -7.95 -0.28 -9.56
CA ASP A 176 -7.74 -1.71 -9.54
C ASP A 176 -6.24 -2.03 -9.41
N SER A 177 -5.85 -2.66 -8.30
CA SER A 177 -4.45 -3.06 -8.11
C SER A 177 -3.91 -3.96 -9.25
N LEU A 178 -4.76 -4.77 -9.89
CA LEU A 178 -4.31 -5.58 -11.04
C LEU A 178 -3.97 -4.68 -12.25
N ALA A 179 -4.75 -3.64 -12.50
CA ALA A 179 -4.45 -2.66 -13.53
C ALA A 179 -3.12 -1.95 -13.23
N GLY A 180 -2.90 -1.51 -11.98
CA GLY A 180 -1.60 -0.95 -11.55
C GLY A 180 -0.42 -1.89 -11.81
N GLY A 181 -0.55 -3.17 -11.44
CA GLY A 181 0.47 -4.18 -11.72
C GLY A 181 0.71 -4.44 -13.21
N ILE A 182 -0.32 -4.32 -14.06
CA ILE A 182 -0.17 -4.45 -15.52
C ILE A 182 0.56 -3.24 -16.11
N VAL A 183 0.28 -2.02 -15.65
CA VAL A 183 1.07 -0.83 -16.02
C VAL A 183 2.55 -1.09 -15.71
N SER A 184 2.86 -1.49 -14.47
CA SER A 184 4.23 -1.75 -14.03
C SER A 184 4.92 -2.85 -14.83
N LEU A 185 4.19 -3.93 -15.15
CA LEU A 185 4.72 -5.03 -15.97
C LEU A 185 5.02 -4.59 -17.39
N ALA A 186 4.11 -3.87 -18.05
CA ALA A 186 4.31 -3.37 -19.39
C ALA A 186 5.48 -2.38 -19.46
N LEU A 187 5.57 -1.45 -18.50
CA LEU A 187 6.71 -0.54 -18.34
C LEU A 187 8.02 -1.31 -18.18
N THR A 188 8.04 -2.31 -17.31
CA THR A 188 9.23 -3.13 -17.06
C THR A 188 9.69 -3.83 -18.34
N VAL A 189 8.76 -4.44 -19.08
CA VAL A 189 9.07 -5.10 -20.36
C VAL A 189 9.66 -4.10 -21.36
N VAL A 190 9.08 -2.90 -21.47
CA VAL A 190 9.59 -1.85 -22.36
C VAL A 190 11.00 -1.44 -21.93
N ALA A 191 11.23 -1.12 -20.66
CA ALA A 191 12.53 -0.68 -20.14
C ALA A 191 13.64 -1.73 -20.35
N PHE A 192 13.35 -3.01 -20.17
CA PHE A 192 14.31 -4.08 -20.48
C PHE A 192 14.53 -4.25 -21.99
N SER A 193 13.49 -4.07 -22.82
CA SER A 193 13.60 -4.21 -24.27
C SER A 193 14.28 -3.04 -24.97
N SER A 194 14.17 -1.82 -24.41
CA SER A 194 14.86 -0.62 -24.92
C SER A 194 16.32 -0.55 -24.48
N GLY A 195 16.72 -1.37 -23.49
CA GLY A 195 18.06 -1.29 -22.90
C GLY A 195 18.21 -0.14 -21.88
N ALA A 196 17.10 0.44 -21.42
CA ALA A 196 17.11 1.51 -20.41
C ALA A 196 17.62 1.03 -19.04
N VAL A 197 17.48 -0.27 -18.74
CA VAL A 197 17.99 -0.86 -17.49
C VAL A 197 19.47 -1.18 -17.63
N THR A 198 20.31 -0.34 -17.04
CA THR A 198 21.78 -0.44 -17.11
C THR A 198 22.42 -0.68 -15.74
N GLU A 199 21.79 -0.19 -14.67
CA GLU A 199 22.32 -0.19 -13.32
C GLU A 199 21.34 -0.83 -12.31
N TRP A 200 21.83 -1.13 -11.10
CA TRP A 200 20.96 -1.65 -10.03
C TRP A 200 19.94 -0.60 -9.54
N SER A 201 20.25 0.69 -9.66
CA SER A 201 19.34 1.82 -9.41
C SER A 201 18.11 1.76 -10.31
N ASP A 202 18.28 1.43 -11.59
CA ASP A 202 17.17 1.27 -12.54
C ASP A 202 16.22 0.13 -12.09
N VAL A 203 16.78 -1.00 -11.65
CA VAL A 203 16.01 -2.14 -11.12
C VAL A 203 15.26 -1.75 -9.85
N ARG A 204 15.89 -1.00 -8.94
CA ARG A 204 15.24 -0.48 -7.72
C ARG A 204 14.10 0.48 -8.05
N THR A 205 14.30 1.35 -9.03
CA THR A 205 13.30 2.33 -9.47
C THR A 205 12.10 1.63 -10.09
N LEU A 206 12.31 0.60 -10.91
CA LEU A 206 11.23 -0.25 -11.42
C LEU A 206 10.49 -0.93 -10.26
N LEU A 207 11.19 -1.55 -9.31
CA LEU A 207 10.53 -2.16 -8.13
C LEU A 207 9.75 -1.13 -7.30
N GLY A 208 10.30 0.07 -7.10
CA GLY A 208 9.63 1.18 -6.44
C GLY A 208 8.34 1.57 -7.19
N THR A 209 8.39 1.62 -8.52
CA THR A 209 7.23 1.92 -9.38
C THR A 209 6.16 0.83 -9.31
N TRP A 210 6.54 -0.46 -9.22
CA TRP A 210 5.60 -1.55 -8.95
C TRP A 210 4.87 -1.36 -7.63
N ILE A 211 5.62 -1.05 -6.57
CA ILE A 211 5.06 -0.82 -5.24
C ILE A 211 4.16 0.43 -5.27
N LEU A 212 4.58 1.51 -5.92
CA LEU A 212 3.82 2.75 -6.09
C LEU A 212 2.43 2.51 -6.73
N LEU A 213 2.37 1.70 -7.79
CA LEU A 213 1.14 1.46 -8.54
C LEU A 213 0.25 0.36 -7.95
N LEU A 214 0.81 -0.59 -7.19
CA LEU A 214 0.05 -1.64 -6.51
C LEU A 214 -0.51 -1.22 -5.15
N SER A 215 0.20 -0.35 -4.44
CA SER A 215 -0.09 -0.04 -3.03
C SER A 215 -1.39 0.72 -2.76
N PRO A 216 -1.83 1.72 -3.55
CA PRO A 216 -2.94 2.59 -3.16
C PRO A 216 -4.22 1.79 -2.85
N ALA A 217 -4.54 0.86 -3.75
CA ALA A 217 -5.65 -0.08 -3.66
C ALA A 217 -5.54 -1.06 -2.47
N LEU A 218 -4.33 -1.52 -2.17
CA LEU A 218 -4.11 -2.53 -1.13
C LEU A 218 -4.08 -1.90 0.28
N VAL A 219 -3.57 -0.68 0.41
CA VAL A 219 -3.45 0.06 1.68
C VAL A 219 -4.80 0.60 2.14
N SER A 220 -5.62 1.12 1.22
CA SER A 220 -6.93 1.71 1.53
C SER A 220 -7.81 0.76 2.35
N ASN A 221 -7.84 -0.52 1.97
CA ASN A 221 -8.58 -1.59 2.63
C ASN A 221 -8.18 -1.84 4.10
N VAL A 222 -6.98 -1.43 4.51
CA VAL A 222 -6.41 -1.63 5.85
C VAL A 222 -6.70 -0.46 6.79
N ILE A 223 -6.76 0.76 6.26
CA ILE A 223 -7.05 1.94 7.08
C ILE A 223 -8.52 1.93 7.48
N ARG A 224 -9.41 1.66 6.52
CA ARG A 224 -10.83 1.51 6.77
C ARG A 224 -11.46 0.54 5.75
N PRO A 225 -12.28 -0.45 6.18
CA PRO A 225 -12.92 -1.36 5.24
C PRO A 225 -13.94 -0.59 4.42
N LEU A 226 -13.73 -0.56 3.12
CA LEU A 226 -14.55 0.20 2.15
C LEU A 226 -16.01 -0.30 2.09
N ARG A 227 -16.29 -1.50 2.63
CA ARG A 227 -17.60 -2.16 2.57
C ARG A 227 -18.17 -2.40 3.96
N ARG A 228 -18.84 -1.40 4.53
CA ARG A 228 -19.63 -1.57 5.76
C ARG A 228 -21.11 -1.41 5.47
N VAL A 229 -21.88 -2.46 5.71
CA VAL A 229 -23.34 -2.37 5.78
C VAL A 229 -23.69 -1.72 7.12
N GLN A 230 -24.14 -0.48 7.10
CA GLN A 230 -24.61 0.24 8.29
C GLN A 230 -26.06 -0.12 8.62
N HIS A 231 -26.37 -0.10 9.92
CA HIS A 231 -27.68 -0.43 10.47
C HIS A 231 -28.54 0.82 10.79
N ASP A 232 -27.95 2.03 10.86
CA ASP A 232 -28.64 3.28 11.22
C ASP A 232 -28.34 4.44 10.24
N VAL A 233 -29.38 5.21 9.88
CA VAL A 233 -29.37 6.19 8.76
C VAL A 233 -28.73 7.54 9.13
N GLU A 234 -28.95 8.07 10.34
CA GLU A 234 -28.44 9.39 10.76
C GLU A 234 -26.99 9.35 11.28
N ALA A 235 -26.63 8.31 12.02
CA ALA A 235 -25.23 8.01 12.34
C ALA A 235 -24.42 7.70 11.06
N GLY A 236 -25.10 7.19 10.03
CA GLY A 236 -24.50 6.74 8.78
C GLY A 236 -23.86 7.84 7.94
N LEU A 237 -24.52 8.99 7.75
CA LEU A 237 -24.00 10.08 6.90
C LEU A 237 -22.69 10.67 7.43
N ARG A 238 -22.57 10.91 8.74
CA ARG A 238 -21.34 11.43 9.34
C ARG A 238 -20.20 10.41 9.28
N GLU A 239 -20.49 9.17 9.66
CA GLU A 239 -19.51 8.08 9.58
C GLU A 239 -19.01 7.87 8.15
N ARG A 240 -19.88 8.11 7.16
CA ARG A 240 -19.59 8.06 5.73
C ARG A 240 -18.73 9.23 5.29
N ILE A 241 -18.97 10.46 5.74
CA ILE A 241 -18.03 11.59 5.45
C ILE A 241 -16.62 11.26 5.94
N PHE A 242 -16.47 10.70 7.15
CA PHE A 242 -15.17 10.23 7.61
C PHE A 242 -14.64 9.04 6.79
N ASP A 243 -15.47 8.24 6.09
CA ASP A 243 -14.97 7.19 5.20
C ASP A 243 -14.25 7.82 4.00
N TYR A 244 -14.85 8.86 3.43
CA TYR A 244 -14.36 9.59 2.25
C TYR A 244 -13.18 10.52 2.52
N VAL A 245 -12.82 10.72 3.78
CA VAL A 245 -11.77 11.66 4.15
C VAL A 245 -10.55 10.93 4.72
N MET A 246 -10.75 9.97 5.63
CA MET A 246 -9.64 9.47 6.44
C MET A 246 -8.68 8.57 5.67
N ALA A 247 -9.22 7.61 4.90
CA ALA A 247 -8.40 6.68 4.11
C ALA A 247 -7.79 7.34 2.86
N PRO A 248 -8.51 8.17 2.08
CA PRO A 248 -7.92 8.89 0.94
C PRO A 248 -6.74 9.76 1.31
N VAL A 249 -6.83 10.51 2.42
CA VAL A 249 -5.73 11.38 2.88
C VAL A 249 -4.51 10.53 3.27
N GLY A 250 -4.68 9.50 4.09
CA GLY A 250 -3.57 8.65 4.50
C GLY A 250 -2.88 7.95 3.32
N VAL A 251 -3.65 7.46 2.34
CA VAL A 251 -3.07 6.85 1.12
C VAL A 251 -2.36 7.90 0.27
N ALA A 252 -2.90 9.11 0.12
CA ALA A 252 -2.27 10.15 -0.68
C ALA A 252 -0.88 10.55 -0.13
N PHE A 253 -0.77 10.76 1.20
CA PHE A 253 0.52 11.03 1.85
C PHE A 253 1.50 9.84 1.75
N ALA A 254 1.01 8.60 1.85
CA ALA A 254 1.85 7.43 1.68
C ALA A 254 2.45 7.36 0.27
N ILE A 255 1.63 7.59 -0.75
CA ILE A 255 2.03 7.50 -2.15
C ILE A 255 2.92 8.68 -2.56
N GLU A 256 2.71 9.87 -1.97
CA GLU A 256 3.64 11.00 -2.07
C GLU A 256 5.03 10.61 -1.55
N ALA A 257 5.14 10.13 -0.31
CA ALA A 257 6.42 9.70 0.28
C ALA A 257 7.07 8.56 -0.51
N MET A 258 6.28 7.65 -1.08
CA MET A 258 6.80 6.58 -1.95
C MET A 258 7.33 7.12 -3.27
N THR A 259 6.76 8.21 -3.79
CA THR A 259 7.23 8.89 -5.00
C THR A 259 8.52 9.64 -4.73
N GLU A 260 8.61 10.33 -3.60
CA GLU A 260 9.82 11.01 -3.14
C GLU A 260 10.97 10.01 -2.91
N ALA A 261 10.66 8.84 -2.32
CA ALA A 261 11.63 7.76 -2.16
C ALA A 261 12.15 7.21 -3.51
N LEU A 262 11.45 7.41 -4.63
CA LEU A 262 11.96 6.99 -5.94
C LEU A 262 13.24 7.75 -6.34
N ASN A 263 13.42 9.00 -5.88
CA ASN A 263 14.66 9.75 -6.11
C ASN A 263 15.86 8.99 -5.50
N GLY A 264 15.72 8.56 -4.25
CA GLY A 264 16.74 7.76 -3.56
C GLY A 264 17.00 6.40 -4.19
N LEU A 265 15.97 5.77 -4.76
CA LEU A 265 16.11 4.48 -5.44
C LEU A 265 16.80 4.59 -6.80
N SER A 266 16.52 5.67 -7.53
CA SER A 266 17.11 5.92 -8.86
C SER A 266 18.52 6.49 -8.78
N GLY A 267 18.91 7.07 -7.64
CA GLY A 267 20.17 7.80 -7.52
C GLY A 267 20.16 9.13 -8.29
N THR A 268 18.99 9.58 -8.74
CA THR A 268 18.80 10.84 -9.46
C THR A 268 17.49 11.51 -9.03
N VAL A 269 17.35 12.81 -9.26
CA VAL A 269 16.07 13.49 -9.02
C VAL A 269 15.13 13.21 -10.20
N ILE A 270 14.19 12.28 -10.01
CA ILE A 270 13.16 11.90 -11.00
C ILE A 270 11.76 12.39 -10.65
N ALA A 271 11.55 12.84 -9.41
CA ALA A 271 10.32 13.43 -8.92
C ALA A 271 10.64 14.76 -8.22
N ASP A 272 10.08 15.85 -8.71
CA ASP A 272 10.20 17.16 -8.07
C ASP A 272 8.97 17.51 -7.21
N GLY A 273 9.00 18.66 -6.52
CA GLY A 273 7.88 19.08 -5.67
C GLY A 273 6.55 19.26 -6.42
N SER A 274 6.59 19.54 -7.72
CA SER A 274 5.39 19.65 -8.55
C SER A 274 4.79 18.27 -8.85
N ASP A 275 5.63 17.27 -9.11
CA ASP A 275 5.23 15.87 -9.27
C ASP A 275 4.66 15.31 -7.97
N LEU A 276 5.31 15.56 -6.83
CA LEU A 276 4.81 15.13 -5.51
C LEU A 276 3.42 15.69 -5.22
N THR A 277 3.23 16.98 -5.52
CA THR A 277 1.93 17.64 -5.40
C THR A 277 0.90 17.02 -6.33
N LEU A 278 1.25 16.79 -7.60
CA LEU A 278 0.39 16.16 -8.61
C LEU A 278 -0.04 14.76 -8.17
N VAL A 279 0.90 13.93 -7.71
CA VAL A 279 0.66 12.58 -7.21
C VAL A 279 -0.29 12.61 -6.02
N LYS A 280 -0.01 13.44 -5.00
CA LYS A 280 -0.84 13.56 -3.80
C LYS A 280 -2.29 13.89 -4.15
N TRP A 281 -2.52 14.94 -4.96
CA TRP A 281 -3.88 15.34 -5.34
C TRP A 281 -4.58 14.28 -6.20
N THR A 282 -3.86 13.68 -7.14
CA THR A 282 -4.41 12.64 -8.02
C THR A 282 -4.88 11.44 -7.22
N VAL A 283 -4.04 10.92 -6.31
CA VAL A 283 -4.37 9.75 -5.49
C VAL A 283 -5.52 10.06 -4.54
N TRP A 284 -5.54 11.26 -3.95
CA TRP A 284 -6.62 11.69 -3.07
C TRP A 284 -7.98 11.72 -3.79
N ILE A 285 -8.05 12.38 -4.95
CA ILE A 285 -9.28 12.47 -5.77
C ILE A 285 -9.69 11.10 -6.28
N ALA A 286 -8.74 10.32 -6.82
CA ALA A 286 -9.00 8.99 -7.36
C ALA A 286 -9.52 8.04 -6.28
N MET A 287 -9.03 8.14 -5.05
CA MET A 287 -9.50 7.30 -3.95
C MET A 287 -10.92 7.68 -3.51
N ILE A 288 -11.26 8.97 -3.46
CA ILE A 288 -12.64 9.41 -3.23
C ILE A 288 -13.57 8.87 -4.32
N ALA A 289 -13.17 8.99 -5.58
CA ALA A 289 -13.93 8.46 -6.70
C ALA A 289 -14.11 6.93 -6.60
N ARG A 290 -13.05 6.20 -6.27
CA ARG A 290 -13.11 4.76 -6.03
C ARG A 290 -14.09 4.40 -4.94
N LEU A 291 -14.02 5.06 -3.79
CA LEU A 291 -14.94 4.83 -2.67
C LEU A 291 -16.40 5.03 -3.09
N ALA A 292 -16.67 6.09 -3.86
CA ALA A 292 -18.00 6.40 -4.35
C ALA A 292 -18.50 5.31 -5.30
N LEU A 293 -17.63 4.79 -6.17
CA LEU A 293 -17.94 3.70 -7.09
C LEU A 293 -18.15 2.37 -6.37
N GLU A 294 -17.38 2.07 -5.33
CA GLU A 294 -17.57 0.88 -4.50
C GLU A 294 -18.88 0.93 -3.73
N ASP A 295 -19.22 2.09 -3.15
CA ASP A 295 -20.52 2.33 -2.52
C ASP A 295 -21.64 2.14 -3.55
N LEU A 296 -21.51 2.74 -4.73
CA LEU A 296 -22.49 2.61 -5.81
C LEU A 296 -22.69 1.15 -6.20
N ALA A 297 -21.60 0.37 -6.30
CA ALA A 297 -21.65 -1.06 -6.62
C ALA A 297 -22.45 -1.85 -5.57
N VAL A 298 -22.26 -1.54 -4.28
CA VAL A 298 -22.98 -2.23 -3.19
C VAL A 298 -24.46 -1.82 -3.15
N HIS A 299 -24.78 -0.55 -3.42
CA HIS A 299 -26.15 -0.04 -3.38
C HIS A 299 -26.97 -0.42 -4.62
N LEU A 300 -26.40 -0.30 -5.82
CA LEU A 300 -27.11 -0.59 -7.07
C LEU A 300 -27.06 -2.08 -7.44
N PHE A 301 -25.98 -2.79 -7.11
CA PHE A 301 -25.75 -4.19 -7.48
C PHE A 301 -25.51 -5.10 -6.26
N PRO A 302 -26.38 -5.10 -5.23
CA PRO A 302 -26.18 -5.88 -4.00
C PRO A 302 -26.10 -7.39 -4.22
N GLU A 303 -26.88 -7.97 -5.14
CA GLU A 303 -26.82 -9.42 -5.43
C GLU A 303 -25.52 -9.78 -6.16
N ARG A 304 -25.16 -9.02 -7.20
CA ARG A 304 -23.93 -9.24 -7.95
C ARG A 304 -22.68 -9.01 -7.12
N SER A 305 -22.69 -7.97 -6.28
CA SER A 305 -21.63 -7.69 -5.30
C SER A 305 -21.39 -8.83 -4.31
N ARG A 306 -22.36 -9.75 -4.13
CA ARG A 306 -22.20 -10.99 -3.34
C ARG A 306 -21.73 -12.15 -4.20
N ALA A 307 -22.31 -12.32 -5.39
CA ALA A 307 -21.95 -13.39 -6.30
C ALA A 307 -20.48 -13.33 -6.75
N VAL A 308 -19.95 -12.13 -6.96
CA VAL A 308 -18.57 -11.90 -7.43
C VAL A 308 -17.55 -11.93 -6.27
N GLN A 309 -18.01 -12.01 -5.02
CA GLN A 309 -17.06 -12.15 -3.90
C GLN A 309 -16.26 -13.44 -4.06
N PRO A 310 -14.93 -13.36 -3.93
CA PRO A 310 -14.07 -14.53 -4.07
C PRO A 310 -14.52 -15.61 -3.08
N PRO A 311 -14.46 -16.91 -3.39
CA PRO A 311 -14.67 -17.97 -2.40
C PRO A 311 -13.62 -17.90 -1.28
N ARG A 312 -13.78 -18.68 -0.20
CA ARG A 312 -12.78 -18.72 0.87
C ARG A 312 -11.44 -19.15 0.27
N LEU A 313 -10.44 -18.28 0.33
CA LEU A 313 -9.12 -18.57 -0.22
C LEU A 313 -8.42 -19.62 0.65
N PRO A 314 -7.82 -20.66 0.05
CA PRO A 314 -6.92 -21.54 0.77
C PRO A 314 -5.80 -20.78 1.49
N ARG A 315 -5.41 -21.27 2.66
CA ARG A 315 -4.30 -20.71 3.44
C ARG A 315 -2.98 -20.91 2.70
N GLN A 316 -2.09 -19.93 2.81
CA GLN A 316 -0.71 -20.06 2.35
C GLN A 316 0.00 -21.21 3.10
N THR A 317 0.80 -22.01 2.40
CA THR A 317 1.56 -23.06 3.06
C THR A 317 2.70 -22.47 3.90
N LYS A 318 3.17 -23.19 4.92
CA LYS A 318 4.23 -22.72 5.82
C LYS A 318 5.52 -22.38 5.05
N PHE A 319 5.90 -23.24 4.10
CA PHE A 319 7.08 -23.03 3.23
C PHE A 319 6.96 -21.72 2.43
N TRP A 320 5.86 -21.52 1.71
CA TRP A 320 5.67 -20.31 0.90
C TRP A 320 5.51 -19.05 1.75
N GLY A 321 4.98 -19.18 2.96
CA GLY A 321 4.97 -18.11 3.96
C GLY A 321 6.39 -17.68 4.36
N MET A 322 7.25 -18.64 4.69
CA MET A 322 8.65 -18.38 5.04
C MET A 322 9.46 -17.85 3.86
N PHE A 323 9.31 -18.46 2.68
CA PHE A 323 9.94 -17.98 1.45
C PHE A 323 9.52 -16.53 1.15
N GLY A 324 8.25 -16.21 1.31
CA GLY A 324 7.77 -14.83 1.17
C GLY A 324 8.34 -13.86 2.21
N ALA A 325 8.63 -14.30 3.44
CA ALA A 325 9.30 -13.48 4.44
C ALA A 325 10.77 -13.25 4.08
N ALA A 326 11.48 -14.30 3.65
CA ALA A 326 12.87 -14.22 3.18
C ALA A 326 13.01 -13.33 1.94
N LEU A 327 12.08 -13.43 0.98
CA LEU A 327 12.05 -12.56 -0.19
C LEU A 327 11.85 -11.10 0.20
N ARG A 328 10.93 -10.80 1.14
CA ARG A 328 10.74 -9.44 1.66
C ARG A 328 12.00 -8.92 2.36
N PHE A 329 12.71 -9.78 3.07
CA PHE A 329 13.96 -9.43 3.74
C PHE A 329 15.02 -9.04 2.72
N ALA A 330 15.22 -9.86 1.68
CA ALA A 330 16.16 -9.57 0.60
C ALA A 330 15.77 -8.28 -0.17
N LEU A 331 14.48 -8.12 -0.49
CA LEU A 331 13.97 -6.91 -1.16
C LEU A 331 14.18 -5.67 -0.31
N TYR A 332 13.94 -5.75 1.00
CA TYR A 332 14.22 -4.62 1.88
C TYR A 332 15.69 -4.24 1.86
N LEU A 333 16.61 -5.20 2.01
CA LEU A 333 18.05 -4.91 1.94
C LEU A 333 18.43 -4.25 0.61
N PHE A 334 17.84 -4.73 -0.49
CA PHE A 334 18.11 -4.19 -1.83
C PHE A 334 17.60 -2.76 -2.03
N VAL A 335 16.41 -2.45 -1.50
CA VAL A 335 15.76 -1.13 -1.59
C VAL A 335 16.37 -0.14 -0.59
N ALA A 336 16.77 -0.61 0.59
CA ALA A 336 17.28 0.21 1.68
C ALA A 336 18.77 0.56 1.53
N GLU A 337 19.52 -0.18 0.69
CA GLU A 337 20.94 0.06 0.43
C GLU A 337 21.29 1.49 0.01
N PRO A 338 20.62 2.15 -0.95
CA PRO A 338 20.94 3.53 -1.31
C PRO A 338 20.68 4.53 -0.18
N PHE A 339 19.77 4.21 0.74
CA PHE A 339 19.43 5.09 1.87
C PHE A 339 20.41 4.93 3.03
N PHE A 340 20.64 3.70 3.45
CA PHE A 340 21.35 3.42 4.70
C PHE A 340 22.68 2.68 4.53
N GLY A 341 23.02 2.27 3.31
CA GLY A 341 24.09 1.33 3.02
C GLY A 341 23.79 -0.09 3.49
N LEU A 342 24.73 -1.01 3.27
CA LEU A 342 24.66 -2.37 3.80
C LEU A 342 25.43 -2.46 5.12
N GLY A 343 24.75 -2.14 6.21
CA GLY A 343 25.29 -2.21 7.57
C GLY A 343 24.43 -3.05 8.52
N TRP A 344 24.88 -3.15 9.78
CA TRP A 344 24.12 -3.84 10.84
C TRP A 344 22.73 -3.22 11.03
N ALA A 345 22.62 -1.89 10.92
CA ALA A 345 21.37 -1.18 11.11
C ALA A 345 20.36 -1.51 10.00
N THR A 346 20.79 -1.56 8.75
CA THR A 346 19.95 -1.98 7.62
C THR A 346 19.46 -3.41 7.79
N VAL A 347 20.36 -4.33 8.19
CA VAL A 347 20.00 -5.73 8.46
C VAL A 347 19.03 -5.83 9.63
N PHE A 348 19.26 -5.12 10.72
CA PHE A 348 18.39 -5.16 11.90
C PHE A 348 17.00 -4.56 11.59
N SER A 349 16.94 -3.47 10.84
CA SER A 349 15.69 -2.89 10.32
C SER A 349 14.92 -3.88 9.43
N ALA A 350 15.63 -4.59 8.56
CA ALA A 350 15.06 -5.63 7.72
C ALA A 350 14.46 -6.77 8.55
N ILE A 351 15.13 -7.21 9.62
CA ILE A 351 14.60 -8.19 10.56
C ILE A 351 13.33 -7.66 11.24
N LEU A 352 13.36 -6.45 11.78
CA LEU A 352 12.21 -5.85 12.47
C LEU A 352 10.98 -5.72 11.56
N LEU A 353 11.16 -5.36 10.29
CA LEU A 353 10.05 -5.27 9.34
C LEU A 353 9.53 -6.63 8.86
N THR A 354 10.39 -7.65 8.80
CA THR A 354 10.03 -8.96 8.24
C THR A 354 9.62 -10.00 9.28
N ILE A 355 10.03 -9.84 10.54
CA ILE A 355 9.72 -10.78 11.62
C ILE A 355 8.21 -11.04 11.79
N PRO A 356 7.29 -10.06 11.66
CA PRO A 356 5.87 -10.36 11.76
C PRO A 356 5.43 -11.31 10.64
N PHE A 357 5.98 -11.20 9.43
CA PHE A 357 5.64 -12.09 8.32
C PHE A 357 6.24 -13.48 8.48
N ALA A 358 7.44 -13.57 9.07
CA ALA A 358 8.05 -14.85 9.39
C ALA A 358 7.23 -15.62 10.43
N ILE A 359 6.61 -14.94 11.40
CA ILE A 359 5.78 -15.59 12.44
C ILE A 359 4.40 -16.01 11.90
N LYS A 360 3.84 -15.26 10.95
CA LYS A 360 2.48 -15.45 10.41
C LYS A 360 2.08 -16.91 10.09
N PRO A 361 2.94 -17.77 9.51
CA PRO A 361 2.58 -19.16 9.23
C PRO A 361 2.29 -20.03 10.46
N TRP A 362 2.77 -19.62 11.65
CA TRP A 362 2.53 -20.30 12.93
C TRP A 362 1.53 -19.58 13.82
N GLU A 363 0.86 -18.57 13.29
CA GLU A 363 -0.08 -17.79 14.07
C GLU A 363 -1.13 -18.63 14.80
N ASP A 364 -1.64 -19.70 14.16
CA ASP A 364 -2.65 -20.57 14.75
C ASP A 364 -2.16 -21.22 16.06
N ASP A 365 -0.84 -21.47 16.15
CA ASP A 365 -0.15 -22.18 17.22
C ASP A 365 0.18 -21.26 18.42
N LEU A 366 0.04 -19.94 18.28
CA LEU A 366 0.36 -18.96 19.33
C LEU A 366 -0.77 -18.81 20.37
N PRO A 367 -0.47 -18.53 21.65
CA PRO A 367 -1.51 -18.29 22.65
C PRO A 367 -2.33 -17.03 22.32
N ASN A 368 -3.63 -17.07 22.65
CA ASN A 368 -4.52 -15.92 22.48
C ASN A 368 -4.83 -15.26 23.83
N ASN A 369 -4.68 -13.93 23.90
CA ASN A 369 -5.02 -13.11 25.05
C ASN A 369 -6.17 -12.14 24.70
N ALA A 370 -7.33 -12.34 25.33
CA ALA A 370 -8.52 -11.52 25.10
C ALA A 370 -8.39 -10.08 25.65
N VAL A 371 -7.62 -9.88 26.72
CA VAL A 371 -7.34 -8.54 27.27
C VAL A 371 -6.46 -7.77 26.30
N LEU A 372 -5.40 -8.40 25.79
CA LEU A 372 -4.56 -7.81 24.75
C LEU A 372 -5.39 -7.47 23.52
N TRP A 373 -6.28 -8.37 23.09
CA TRP A 373 -7.17 -8.10 21.96
C TRP A 373 -8.01 -6.83 22.16
N LYS A 374 -8.53 -6.60 23.37
CA LYS A 374 -9.42 -5.48 23.69
C LYS A 374 -8.67 -4.14 23.70
N TRP A 375 -7.41 -4.12 24.14
CA TRP A 375 -6.66 -2.89 24.32
C TRP A 375 -5.64 -2.60 23.23
N LEU A 376 -5.25 -3.61 22.44
CA LEU A 376 -4.28 -3.42 21.36
C LEU A 376 -4.87 -2.50 20.27
N PRO A 377 -4.22 -1.37 19.97
CA PRO A 377 -4.57 -0.51 18.85
C PRO A 377 -4.62 -1.26 17.51
N ARG A 378 -5.66 -0.98 16.71
CA ARG A 378 -5.85 -1.61 15.39
C ARG A 378 -6.40 -0.67 14.35
N GLY A 379 -6.17 -1.03 13.09
CA GLY A 379 -6.59 -0.24 11.94
C GLY A 379 -6.08 1.19 12.05
N PHE A 380 -6.99 2.15 11.88
CA PHE A 380 -6.66 3.57 11.98
C PHE A 380 -6.00 3.98 13.30
N LEU A 381 -6.44 3.46 14.46
CA LEU A 381 -5.86 3.85 15.75
C LEU A 381 -4.38 3.46 15.86
N ARG A 382 -4.01 2.28 15.37
CA ARG A 382 -2.62 1.85 15.29
C ARG A 382 -1.81 2.77 14.39
N PHE A 383 -2.34 3.06 13.20
CA PHE A 383 -1.69 3.96 12.25
C PHE A 383 -1.43 5.34 12.87
N ALA A 384 -2.45 5.93 13.49
CA ALA A 384 -2.34 7.22 14.14
C ALA A 384 -1.25 7.24 15.23
N ILE A 385 -1.24 6.21 16.09
CA ILE A 385 -0.21 6.06 17.13
C ILE A 385 1.18 5.93 16.49
N LEU A 386 1.33 5.15 15.42
CA LEU A 386 2.62 4.97 14.76
C LEU A 386 3.12 6.22 14.03
N VAL A 387 2.24 7.05 13.46
CA VAL A 387 2.63 8.33 12.87
C VAL A 387 3.13 9.28 13.96
N VAL A 388 2.36 9.46 15.04
CA VAL A 388 2.73 10.37 16.14
C VAL A 388 3.99 9.87 16.85
N LEU A 389 4.04 8.57 17.19
CA LEU A 389 5.20 7.97 17.85
C LEU A 389 6.43 7.95 16.94
N GLY A 390 6.25 7.69 15.64
CA GLY A 390 7.33 7.71 14.67
C GLY A 390 7.91 9.11 14.50
N GLY A 391 7.05 10.13 14.40
CA GLY A 391 7.48 11.52 14.36
C GLY A 391 8.24 11.93 15.62
N TRP A 392 7.68 11.63 16.79
CA TRP A 392 8.33 11.90 18.07
C TRP A 392 9.67 11.17 18.21
N LEU A 393 9.74 9.88 17.85
CA LEU A 393 11.00 9.13 17.85
C LEU A 393 11.98 9.69 16.83
N GLY A 394 11.50 10.20 15.69
CA GLY A 394 12.30 10.87 14.68
C GLY A 394 13.06 12.05 15.28
N VAL A 395 12.35 12.95 15.94
CA VAL A 395 12.95 14.10 16.63
C VAL A 395 13.81 13.64 17.82
N ALA A 396 13.28 12.78 18.68
CA ALA A 396 13.96 12.37 19.91
C ALA A 396 15.25 11.57 19.68
N LEU A 397 15.34 10.77 18.61
CA LEU A 397 16.52 9.96 18.31
C LEU A 397 17.50 10.64 17.35
N LEU A 398 17.00 11.47 16.43
CA LEU A 398 17.84 12.04 15.36
C LEU A 398 18.14 13.54 15.54
N GLY A 399 17.33 14.26 16.33
CA GLY A 399 17.45 15.71 16.51
C GLY A 399 17.00 16.54 15.31
N ASP A 400 17.15 17.85 15.44
CA ASP A 400 16.69 18.83 14.44
C ASP A 400 17.52 18.81 13.15
N SER A 401 18.83 18.55 13.26
CA SER A 401 19.77 18.52 12.12
C SER A 401 20.52 17.19 12.09
N PRO A 402 19.87 16.11 11.61
CA PRO A 402 20.44 14.78 11.65
C PRO A 402 21.59 14.64 10.65
N THR A 403 22.62 13.87 11.02
CA THR A 403 23.65 13.44 10.06
C THR A 403 23.26 12.11 9.42
N ALA A 404 23.77 11.82 8.22
CA ALA A 404 23.51 10.55 7.54
C ALA A 404 23.84 9.32 8.40
N ASP A 405 24.94 9.40 9.17
CA ASP A 405 25.35 8.32 10.07
C ASP A 405 24.40 8.17 11.27
N THR A 406 23.89 9.28 11.81
CA THR A 406 22.85 9.25 12.85
C THR A 406 21.58 8.60 12.32
N VAL A 407 21.12 9.01 11.13
CA VAL A 407 19.93 8.42 10.49
C VAL A 407 20.12 6.92 10.34
N ARG A 408 21.22 6.49 9.71
CA ARG A 408 21.58 5.08 9.53
C ARG A 408 21.56 4.30 10.83
N ALA A 409 22.20 4.80 11.88
CA ALA A 409 22.29 4.11 13.17
C ALA A 409 20.95 4.04 13.90
N MET A 410 20.07 5.03 13.72
CA MET A 410 18.81 5.15 14.45
C MET A 410 17.60 4.54 13.72
N THR A 411 17.69 4.31 12.40
CA THR A 411 16.65 3.66 11.58
C THR A 411 16.01 2.41 12.22
N PRO A 412 16.76 1.45 12.82
CA PRO A 412 16.12 0.28 13.41
C PRO A 412 15.20 0.60 14.58
N TRP A 413 15.54 1.62 15.38
CA TRP A 413 14.74 2.05 16.51
C TRP A 413 13.44 2.72 16.06
N LEU A 414 13.44 3.39 14.90
CA LEU A 414 12.21 3.91 14.27
C LEU A 414 11.26 2.78 13.83
N PHE A 415 11.80 1.63 13.40
CA PHE A 415 10.98 0.47 13.02
C PHE A 415 10.55 -0.41 14.19
N LEU A 416 11.19 -0.29 15.35
CA LEU A 416 10.93 -1.13 16.51
C LEU A 416 9.46 -1.07 16.98
N PRO A 417 8.81 0.10 17.15
CA PRO A 417 7.39 0.15 17.50
C PRO A 417 6.51 -0.61 16.50
N SER A 418 6.75 -0.39 15.22
CA SER A 418 6.02 -1.05 14.13
C SER A 418 6.13 -2.58 14.17
N ALA A 419 7.34 -3.09 14.43
CA ALA A 419 7.60 -4.50 14.62
C ALA A 419 6.88 -5.06 15.86
N LEU A 420 6.95 -4.36 16.99
CA LEU A 420 6.30 -4.74 18.24
C LEU A 420 4.78 -4.82 18.09
N PHE A 421 4.16 -3.82 17.44
CA PHE A 421 2.73 -3.88 17.11
C PHE A 421 2.40 -5.05 16.19
N GLY A 422 3.26 -5.37 15.22
CA GLY A 422 3.07 -6.51 14.31
C GLY A 422 3.13 -7.86 15.03
N ILE A 423 4.07 -8.03 15.95
CA ILE A 423 4.24 -9.26 16.73
C ILE A 423 3.12 -9.43 17.76
N THR A 424 2.82 -8.38 18.52
CA THR A 424 1.79 -8.40 19.59
C THR A 424 0.39 -8.68 19.04
N GLU A 425 0.12 -8.30 17.79
CA GLU A 425 -1.16 -8.60 17.14
C GLU A 425 -1.46 -10.09 17.03
N TYR A 426 -0.44 -10.93 16.83
CA TYR A 426 -0.60 -12.38 16.78
C TYR A 426 -0.99 -13.02 18.12
N PHE A 427 -0.77 -12.31 19.23
CA PHE A 427 -1.18 -12.76 20.56
C PHE A 427 -2.59 -12.26 20.93
N GLY A 428 -3.13 -11.27 20.22
CA GLY A 428 -4.49 -10.78 20.39
C GLY A 428 -5.37 -11.16 19.21
N ARG A 429 -5.69 -12.44 18.98
CA ARG A 429 -6.44 -12.87 17.78
C ARG A 429 -7.95 -12.75 17.93
N SER A 430 -8.50 -13.07 19.11
CA SER A 430 -9.92 -12.87 19.44
C SER A 430 -10.17 -12.31 20.84
N GLY A 431 -11.26 -11.56 20.95
CA GLY A 431 -11.77 -10.94 22.16
C GLY A 431 -13.07 -10.17 21.90
N GLU A 432 -13.58 -9.51 22.94
CA GLU A 432 -14.83 -8.74 22.87
C GLU A 432 -14.61 -7.32 22.37
N PRO A 433 -15.35 -6.87 21.33
CA PRO A 433 -15.19 -5.53 20.76
C PRO A 433 -15.44 -4.44 21.78
N TRP A 434 -14.66 -3.36 21.64
CA TRP A 434 -14.93 -2.13 22.37
C TRP A 434 -16.34 -1.62 22.06
N PRO A 435 -17.14 -1.32 23.10
CA PRO A 435 -18.48 -0.79 22.91
C PRO A 435 -18.41 0.47 22.06
N ASP A 436 -19.40 0.61 21.16
CA ASP A 436 -19.49 1.79 20.32
C ASP A 436 -20.05 2.95 21.15
N SER A 437 -19.19 3.91 21.49
CA SER A 437 -19.51 5.03 22.37
C SER A 437 -19.29 6.36 21.65
N ARG A 438 -19.93 7.42 22.14
CA ARG A 438 -19.69 8.79 21.62
C ARG A 438 -18.23 9.21 21.81
N VAL A 439 -17.61 8.83 22.92
CA VAL A 439 -16.19 9.10 23.22
C VAL A 439 -15.28 8.47 22.18
N LYS A 440 -15.52 7.22 21.81
CA LYS A 440 -14.75 6.52 20.77
C LYS A 440 -14.82 7.23 19.42
N ARG A 441 -15.99 7.77 19.06
CA ARG A 441 -16.21 8.47 17.79
C ARG A 441 -15.55 9.86 17.74
N TRP A 442 -15.75 10.67 18.78
CA TRP A 442 -15.13 11.99 18.87
C TRP A 442 -13.61 11.90 19.05
N GLY A 443 -13.14 11.01 19.92
CA GLY A 443 -11.71 10.77 20.11
C GLY A 443 -11.02 10.33 18.83
N GLY A 444 -11.64 9.45 18.04
CA GLY A 444 -11.10 9.04 16.74
C GLY A 444 -11.03 10.18 15.71
N THR A 445 -11.98 11.12 15.76
CA THR A 445 -12.01 12.30 14.88
C THR A 445 -10.89 13.28 15.23
N VAL A 446 -10.75 13.61 16.52
CA VAL A 446 -9.70 14.52 17.00
C VAL A 446 -8.32 13.93 16.72
N LEU A 447 -8.14 12.64 17.02
CA LEU A 447 -6.89 11.94 16.73
C LEU A 447 -6.53 11.98 15.25
N TRP A 448 -7.51 11.86 14.35
CA TRP A 448 -7.24 11.98 12.93
C TRP A 448 -6.87 13.39 12.49
N GLY A 449 -7.56 14.41 13.01
CA GLY A 449 -7.17 15.80 12.75
C GLY A 449 -5.71 16.03 13.13
N LEU A 450 -5.27 15.52 14.29
CA LEU A 450 -3.87 15.59 14.72
C LEU A 450 -2.93 14.86 13.75
N VAL A 451 -3.27 13.64 13.33
CA VAL A 451 -2.44 12.89 12.36
C VAL A 451 -2.30 13.65 11.05
N VAL A 452 -3.37 14.26 10.54
CA VAL A 452 -3.30 15.05 9.30
C VAL A 452 -2.44 16.29 9.47
N LEU A 453 -2.54 16.98 10.61
CA LEU A 453 -1.72 18.15 10.89
C LEU A 453 -0.24 17.78 10.99
N VAL A 454 0.09 16.62 11.58
CA VAL A 454 1.45 16.09 11.61
C VAL A 454 1.93 15.73 10.20
N LEU A 455 1.15 14.99 9.42
CA LEU A 455 1.51 14.61 8.04
C LEU A 455 1.65 15.82 7.11
N ALA A 456 0.88 16.87 7.35
CA ALA A 456 0.94 18.10 6.57
C ALA A 456 2.09 19.03 7.01
N GLY A 457 2.90 18.65 8.01
CA GLY A 457 3.98 19.49 8.55
C GLY A 457 3.48 20.76 9.24
N VAL A 458 2.21 20.80 9.68
CA VAL A 458 1.62 21.96 10.37
C VAL A 458 1.92 21.90 11.87
N ILE A 459 2.07 20.69 12.42
CA ILE A 459 2.41 20.45 13.82
C ILE A 459 3.62 19.53 13.85
N ASP A 460 4.70 19.99 14.48
CA ASP A 460 5.83 19.13 14.81
C ASP A 460 5.39 18.14 15.90
N PRO A 461 5.67 16.84 15.74
CA PRO A 461 5.40 15.83 16.75
C PRO A 461 6.41 15.94 17.91
N PHE A 462 6.38 17.08 18.61
CA PHE A 462 7.15 17.48 19.79
C PHE A 462 8.67 17.56 19.66
#